data_AF-A0A1S0Z9G5-F1
#
_entry.id   AF-A0A1S0Z9G5-F1
#
_cell.length_a   1.000
_cell.length_b   1.000
_cell.length_c   1.000
_cell.angle_alpha   90.00
_cell.angle_beta   90.00
_cell.angle_gamma   90.00
#
_symmetry.space_group_name_H-M   'P 1'
#
loop_
_entity.id
_entity.type
_entity.pdbx_description
1 polymer ?
#
loop_
_entity_poly.entity_id
_entity_poly.type
_entity_poly.pdbx_seq_one_letter_code
_entity_poly.pdbx_strand_id
1 'polypeptide(L)'
;MSNKKSQKVKIPRKVKENLKNDISNVENTKIELPQLPQPFLIRQEEQNKPWYKNTSIIISLVSLVITALMSYQTIDNNLKNQENNRQTQENNKKNLERNSYLDTTNFNIVQNLWQDNPSYTLYNESQKPLSIPPQPSYFMYVPAKLYYIFKDGSRKSTLILLPTSYENVISQTSTGKTIDEIETSVLPKNFFGKLGARDLRQKIYGKPGSDDIAFELRVYPFLAIFTNIEYSYKDNPSKIMTEKFLTTPFGRESLPDDRYEDLKNYTKNISHFPENEMVINGDENIYDHTFKYLDKEFSRLLLNSVNKFSEEDKQRLLVLLGVKWNVDDLTKGKEFSFERSLSDDNNFHALSRYLSDKVISVFDPLYPDY
;
A
#
# COMPACT_ATOMS: atom_id res chain seq x y z
N MET A 1 3.29 -70.30 3.07
CA MET A 1 2.25 -70.84 3.97
C MET A 1 1.70 -69.66 4.77
N SER A 2 0.51 -69.14 4.42
CA SER A 2 -0.81 -69.52 5.00
C SER A 2 -1.01 -68.84 6.37
N ASN A 3 -2.09 -68.12 6.74
CA ASN A 3 -3.29 -67.59 6.09
C ASN A 3 -4.09 -66.80 7.16
N LYS A 4 -4.79 -65.74 6.75
CA LYS A 4 -6.17 -65.34 7.14
C LYS A 4 -6.59 -65.08 8.61
N LYS A 5 -7.08 -63.85 8.86
CA LYS A 5 -8.50 -63.44 9.18
C LYS A 5 -8.44 -62.06 9.90
N SER A 6 -8.85 -60.92 9.34
CA SER A 6 -10.21 -60.45 8.97
C SER A 6 -11.29 -60.72 10.02
N GLN A 7 -11.71 -59.67 10.74
CA GLN A 7 -13.05 -59.56 11.28
C GLN A 7 -13.56 -58.10 11.27
N LYS A 8 -14.55 -57.88 10.41
CA LYS A 8 -15.53 -56.79 10.41
C LYS A 8 -16.53 -56.95 11.55
N VAL A 9 -16.92 -55.86 12.21
CA VAL A 9 -18.21 -55.72 12.93
C VAL A 9 -18.68 -54.28 12.68
N LYS A 10 -19.56 -54.03 11.71
CA LYS A 10 -21.04 -54.06 11.72
C LYS A 10 -21.69 -52.87 12.44
N ILE A 11 -22.12 -51.94 11.59
CA ILE A 11 -23.21 -50.95 11.73
C ILE A 11 -24.50 -51.60 12.27
N PRO A 12 -25.29 -50.88 13.08
CA PRO A 12 -26.74 -50.96 13.03
C PRO A 12 -27.33 -49.75 12.29
N ARG A 13 -28.19 -50.05 11.32
CA ARG A 13 -28.95 -49.14 10.47
C ARG A 13 -30.43 -49.28 10.86
N LYS A 14 -31.17 -48.17 10.75
CA LYS A 14 -32.64 -47.98 10.71
C LYS A 14 -33.29 -47.60 12.06
N VAL A 15 -34.20 -46.62 12.16
CA VAL A 15 -34.97 -45.85 11.14
C VAL A 15 -35.55 -44.56 11.75
N LYS A 16 -35.70 -43.55 10.86
CA LYS A 16 -36.56 -42.34 10.83
C LYS A 16 -37.45 -42.01 12.04
N GLU A 17 -37.48 -40.73 12.42
CA GLU A 17 -38.55 -39.79 12.03
C GLU A 17 -38.22 -38.32 12.35
N ASN A 18 -38.47 -37.46 11.34
CA ASN A 18 -38.90 -36.06 11.37
C ASN A 18 -38.24 -35.06 12.34
N LEU A 19 -37.43 -34.14 11.80
CA LEU A 19 -37.63 -32.70 12.04
C LEU A 19 -36.94 -31.88 10.93
N LYS A 20 -37.77 -31.03 10.33
CA LYS A 20 -37.50 -30.11 9.22
C LYS A 20 -36.85 -28.82 9.75
N ASN A 21 -35.99 -28.26 8.90
CA ASN A 21 -35.75 -26.83 8.63
C ASN A 21 -35.48 -25.87 9.81
N ASP A 22 -34.30 -25.23 9.79
CA ASP A 22 -34.17 -23.79 10.02
C ASP A 22 -32.96 -23.26 9.23
N ILE A 23 -33.21 -23.03 7.93
CA ILE A 23 -32.46 -22.08 7.12
C ILE A 23 -33.20 -20.77 7.31
N SER A 24 -32.53 -19.80 7.92
CA SER A 24 -33.05 -18.45 8.14
C SER A 24 -33.41 -17.81 6.78
N ASN A 25 -34.71 -17.71 6.54
CA ASN A 25 -35.29 -17.00 5.41
C ASN A 25 -34.87 -15.53 5.45
N VAL A 26 -34.12 -15.10 4.45
CA VAL A 26 -34.14 -13.72 3.95
C VAL A 26 -35.48 -13.56 3.24
N GLU A 27 -36.51 -13.26 4.01
CA GLU A 27 -37.84 -12.95 3.50
C GLU A 27 -37.91 -11.46 3.17
N ASN A 28 -38.23 -11.18 1.91
CA ASN A 28 -38.54 -9.85 1.39
C ASN A 28 -39.58 -9.15 2.27
N THR A 29 -39.16 -8.25 3.15
CA THR A 29 -40.05 -7.23 3.69
C THR A 29 -40.37 -6.24 2.59
N LYS A 30 -41.50 -6.46 1.92
CA LYS A 30 -42.21 -5.41 1.17
C LYS A 30 -42.30 -4.18 2.07
N ILE A 31 -41.76 -3.06 1.59
CA ILE A 31 -42.04 -1.75 2.15
C ILE A 31 -43.53 -1.49 1.88
N GLU A 32 -44.39 -1.72 2.87
CA GLU A 32 -45.77 -1.27 2.81
C GLU A 32 -45.77 0.26 2.94
N LEU A 33 -46.16 0.93 1.85
CA LEU A 33 -46.48 2.36 1.89
C LEU A 33 -47.59 2.57 2.93
N PRO A 34 -47.47 3.55 3.86
CA PRO A 34 -48.59 3.86 4.74
C PRO A 34 -49.79 4.29 3.91
N GLN A 35 -50.92 3.60 4.08
CA GLN A 35 -52.20 3.98 3.49
C GLN A 35 -52.57 5.38 4.01
N LEU A 36 -52.67 6.35 3.08
CA LEU A 36 -53.33 7.62 3.35
C LEU A 36 -54.79 7.35 3.75
N PRO A 37 -55.30 7.92 4.86
CA PRO A 37 -56.71 7.76 5.20
C PRO A 37 -57.57 8.38 4.09
N GLN A 38 -58.53 7.61 3.58
CA GLN A 38 -59.52 8.12 2.63
C GLN A 38 -60.35 9.25 3.30
N PRO A 39 -60.69 10.32 2.58
CA PRO A 39 -61.50 11.39 3.15
C PRO A 39 -62.91 10.89 3.43
N PHE A 40 -63.37 11.09 4.67
CA PHE A 40 -64.77 10.92 5.04
C PHE A 40 -65.64 11.87 4.20
N LEU A 41 -66.49 11.30 3.35
CA LEU A 41 -67.57 12.04 2.70
C LEU A 41 -68.65 12.37 3.75
N ILE A 42 -68.60 13.60 4.26
CA ILE A 42 -69.67 14.16 5.08
C ILE A 42 -70.85 14.48 4.14
N ARG A 43 -72.00 13.84 4.38
CA ARG A 43 -73.27 14.24 3.75
C ARG A 43 -73.58 15.68 4.12
N GLN A 44 -73.71 16.56 3.13
CA GLN A 44 -74.28 17.89 3.33
C GLN A 44 -75.80 17.75 3.40
N GLU A 45 -76.39 17.96 4.58
CA GLU A 45 -77.79 18.36 4.71
C GLU A 45 -77.91 19.85 4.38
N GLU A 46 -78.81 20.18 3.47
CA GLU A 46 -79.15 21.55 3.10
C GLU A 46 -79.89 22.26 4.24
N GLN A 47 -79.30 23.30 4.85
CA GLN A 47 -80.05 24.41 5.45
C GLN A 47 -79.30 25.76 5.35
N ASN A 48 -79.87 26.65 4.53
CA ASN A 48 -80.05 28.12 4.67
C ASN A 48 -79.00 29.02 5.41
N LYS A 49 -78.27 29.86 4.62
CA LYS A 49 -77.88 31.31 4.77
C LYS A 49 -77.43 31.92 6.15
N PRO A 50 -76.54 32.96 6.19
CA PRO A 50 -75.10 32.91 5.91
C PRO A 50 -74.25 33.83 6.85
N TRP A 51 -73.59 33.39 7.95
CA TRP A 51 -72.73 34.28 8.78
C TRP A 51 -71.30 33.79 9.10
N TYR A 52 -70.78 32.76 8.41
CA TYR A 52 -69.45 32.21 8.70
C TYR A 52 -68.52 32.17 7.48
N LYS A 53 -68.29 33.32 6.82
CA LYS A 53 -67.28 33.36 5.74
C LYS A 53 -65.87 33.68 6.22
N ASN A 54 -65.70 34.44 7.32
CA ASN A 54 -64.37 34.86 7.77
C ASN A 54 -63.77 33.97 8.87
N THR A 55 -64.58 33.40 9.76
CA THR A 55 -64.12 32.53 10.85
C THR A 55 -63.56 31.19 10.35
N SER A 56 -64.16 30.63 9.29
CA SER A 56 -63.67 29.39 8.66
C SER A 56 -62.29 29.58 8.00
N ILE A 57 -62.01 30.77 7.45
CA ILE A 57 -60.73 31.07 6.80
C ILE A 57 -59.64 31.24 7.85
N ILE A 58 -59.94 31.91 8.97
CA ILE A 58 -58.99 32.11 10.08
C ILE A 58 -58.64 30.78 10.76
N ILE A 59 -59.64 29.92 11.04
CA ILE A 59 -59.39 28.58 11.62
C ILE A 59 -58.58 27.71 10.65
N SER A 60 -58.86 27.79 9.34
CA SER A 60 -58.09 27.07 8.32
C SER A 60 -56.63 27.55 8.25
N LEU A 61 -56.38 28.85 8.38
CA LEU A 61 -55.02 29.42 8.38
C LEU A 61 -54.24 29.04 9.65
N VAL A 62 -54.87 29.10 10.83
CA VAL A 62 -54.23 28.72 12.09
C VAL A 62 -53.91 27.21 12.10
N SER A 63 -54.81 26.37 11.60
CA SER A 63 -54.55 24.93 11.48
C SER A 63 -53.39 24.65 10.52
N LEU A 64 -53.31 25.38 9.39
CA LEU A 64 -52.21 25.22 8.42
C LEU A 64 -50.85 25.64 9.02
N VAL A 65 -50.81 26.72 9.80
CA VAL A 65 -49.59 27.19 10.47
C VAL A 65 -49.13 26.19 11.55
N ILE A 66 -50.05 25.64 12.35
CA ILE A 66 -49.72 24.62 13.35
C ILE A 66 -49.20 23.34 12.67
N THR A 67 -49.86 22.88 11.60
CA THR A 67 -49.38 21.71 10.84
C THR A 67 -48.00 21.96 10.25
N ALA A 68 -47.75 23.13 9.64
CA ALA A 68 -46.44 23.48 9.10
C ALA A 68 -45.34 23.52 10.18
N LEU A 69 -45.64 24.07 11.37
CA LEU A 69 -44.69 24.15 12.47
C LEU A 69 -44.35 22.75 13.04
N MET A 70 -45.36 21.90 13.21
CA MET A 70 -45.19 20.51 13.67
C MET A 70 -44.42 19.69 12.62
N SER A 71 -44.71 19.87 11.33
CA SER A 71 -43.95 19.25 10.24
C SER A 71 -42.50 19.71 10.23
N TYR A 72 -42.24 21.00 10.42
CA TYR A 72 -40.87 21.53 10.49
C TYR A 72 -40.09 20.97 11.68
N GLN A 73 -40.68 20.94 12.88
CA GLN A 73 -40.06 20.35 14.06
C GLN A 73 -39.80 18.85 13.89
N THR A 74 -40.72 18.14 13.23
CA THR A 74 -40.55 16.71 12.93
C THR A 74 -39.40 16.48 11.94
N ILE A 75 -39.29 17.33 10.90
CA ILE A 75 -38.19 17.26 9.92
C ILE A 75 -36.84 17.57 10.58
N ASP A 76 -36.75 18.62 11.40
CA ASP A 76 -35.50 18.99 12.09
C ASP A 76 -35.06 17.92 13.09
N ASN A 77 -36.00 17.33 13.83
CA ASN A 77 -35.70 16.20 14.73
C ASN A 77 -35.25 14.95 13.97
N ASN A 78 -35.86 14.67 12.81
CA ASN A 78 -35.42 13.55 11.95
C ASN A 78 -34.02 13.79 11.37
N LEU A 79 -33.71 15.02 10.95
CA LEU A 79 -32.38 15.39 10.45
C LEU A 79 -31.31 15.26 11.54
N LYS A 80 -31.59 15.75 12.76
CA LYS A 80 -30.70 15.59 13.92
C LYS A 80 -30.50 14.12 14.29
N ASN A 81 -31.55 13.30 14.24
CA ASN A 81 -31.44 11.86 14.49
C ASN A 81 -30.64 11.14 13.40
N GLN A 82 -30.79 11.53 12.12
CA GLN A 82 -29.96 10.98 11.03
C GLN A 82 -28.49 11.33 11.21
N GLU A 83 -28.17 12.57 11.58
CA GLU A 83 -26.79 13.00 11.80
C GLU A 83 -26.16 12.31 13.02
N ASN A 84 -26.91 12.19 14.13
CA ASN A 84 -26.45 11.43 15.30
C ASN A 84 -26.20 9.95 14.95
N ASN A 85 -27.06 9.34 14.14
CA ASN A 85 -26.86 7.96 13.68
C ASN A 85 -25.62 7.83 12.79
N ARG A 86 -25.38 8.79 11.90
CA ARG A 86 -24.17 8.83 11.05
C ARG A 86 -22.90 8.95 11.90
N GLN A 87 -22.87 9.88 12.84
CA GLN A 87 -21.75 10.05 13.77
C GLN A 87 -21.53 8.80 14.65
N THR A 88 -22.61 8.16 15.13
CA THR A 88 -22.51 6.91 15.89
C THR A 88 -21.94 5.77 15.04
N GLN A 89 -22.35 5.65 13.78
CA GLN A 89 -21.80 4.65 12.84
C GLN A 89 -20.31 4.91 12.56
N GLU A 90 -19.92 6.17 12.35
CA GLU A 90 -18.50 6.54 12.17
C GLU A 90 -17.66 6.24 13.41
N ASN A 91 -18.17 6.55 14.60
CA ASN A 91 -17.48 6.25 15.85
C ASN A 91 -17.35 4.74 16.09
N ASN A 92 -18.40 3.97 15.81
CA ASN A 92 -18.34 2.50 15.88
C ASN A 92 -17.34 1.93 14.88
N LYS A 93 -17.28 2.46 13.66
CA LYS A 93 -16.29 2.06 12.65
C LYS A 93 -14.86 2.33 13.11
N LYS A 94 -14.58 3.55 13.62
CA LYS A 94 -13.27 3.92 14.17
C LYS A 94 -12.86 3.04 15.36
N ASN A 95 -13.80 2.70 16.24
CA ASN A 95 -13.54 1.80 17.37
C ASN A 95 -13.24 0.36 16.90
N LEU A 96 -13.96 -0.13 15.88
CA LEU A 96 -13.66 -1.43 15.25
C LEU A 96 -12.28 -1.45 14.60
N GLU A 97 -11.93 -0.40 13.86
CA GLU A 97 -10.59 -0.24 13.27
C GLU A 97 -9.53 -0.25 14.37
N ARG A 98 -9.70 0.55 15.43
CA ARG A 98 -8.77 0.60 16.57
C ARG A 98 -8.61 -0.75 17.28
N ASN A 99 -9.70 -1.51 17.45
CA ASN A 99 -9.63 -2.85 18.03
C ASN A 99 -8.94 -3.83 17.09
N SER A 100 -9.16 -3.74 15.78
CA SER A 100 -8.46 -4.57 14.80
C SER A 100 -6.94 -4.34 14.81
N TYR A 101 -6.49 -3.09 15.02
CA TYR A 101 -5.07 -2.76 15.20
C TYR A 101 -4.43 -3.46 16.40
N LEU A 102 -5.21 -3.76 17.45
CA LEU A 102 -4.74 -4.49 18.62
C LEU A 102 -4.81 -6.02 18.44
N ASP A 103 -5.63 -6.48 17.49
CA ASP A 103 -5.92 -7.91 17.27
C ASP A 103 -5.07 -8.55 16.15
N THR A 104 -4.30 -7.75 15.40
CA THR A 104 -3.40 -8.20 14.33
C THR A 104 -1.99 -7.64 14.49
N THR A 105 -0.97 -8.33 13.98
CA THR A 105 0.41 -7.81 13.89
C THR A 105 0.47 -6.54 13.04
N ASN A 106 1.45 -5.70 13.34
CA ASN A 106 1.79 -4.56 12.53
C ASN A 106 3.31 -4.38 12.55
N PHE A 107 4.00 -5.23 11.78
CA PHE A 107 5.45 -5.19 11.68
C PHE A 107 5.91 -4.07 10.77
N ASN A 108 6.92 -3.31 11.22
CA ASN A 108 7.50 -2.21 10.47
C ASN A 108 9.02 -2.16 10.69
N ILE A 109 9.75 -1.50 9.78
CA ILE A 109 11.18 -1.24 9.92
C ILE A 109 11.42 0.23 10.22
N VAL A 110 11.88 0.53 11.43
CA VAL A 110 12.25 1.89 11.84
C VAL A 110 13.73 2.09 11.57
N GLN A 111 14.08 3.13 10.81
CA GLN A 111 15.46 3.43 10.43
C GLN A 111 16.01 4.64 11.21
N ASN A 112 17.13 4.45 11.91
CA ASN A 112 17.85 5.48 12.67
C ASN A 112 19.25 5.70 12.07
N LEU A 113 19.28 6.10 10.80
CA LEU A 113 20.52 6.22 10.03
C LEU A 113 21.33 7.49 10.29
N TRP A 114 20.77 8.46 11.01
CA TRP A 114 21.40 9.77 11.25
C TRP A 114 22.18 9.83 12.57
N GLN A 115 22.37 8.70 13.24
CA GLN A 115 23.11 8.58 14.49
C GLN A 115 24.57 8.15 14.27
N ASP A 116 25.39 8.23 15.31
CA ASP A 116 26.79 7.75 15.26
C ASP A 116 26.89 6.26 14.92
N ASN A 117 25.87 5.48 15.28
CA ASN A 117 25.72 4.08 14.91
C ASN A 117 24.43 3.93 14.11
N PRO A 118 24.47 4.09 12.77
CA PRO A 118 23.31 3.88 11.92
C PRO A 118 22.69 2.51 12.19
N SER A 119 21.37 2.43 12.25
CA SER A 119 20.68 1.17 12.53
C SER A 119 19.28 1.13 11.92
N TYR A 120 18.72 -0.07 11.85
CA TYR A 120 17.30 -0.28 11.62
C TYR A 120 16.76 -1.34 12.58
N THR A 121 15.49 -1.20 12.94
CA THR A 121 14.82 -2.03 13.94
C THR A 121 13.53 -2.59 13.39
N LEU A 122 13.36 -3.91 13.49
CA LEU A 122 12.06 -4.55 13.35
C LEU A 122 11.22 -4.23 14.58
N TYR A 123 10.13 -3.51 14.35
CA TYR A 123 9.19 -3.10 15.35
C TYR A 123 7.83 -3.74 15.08
N ASN A 124 7.16 -4.27 16.11
CA ASN A 124 5.77 -4.70 16.04
C ASN A 124 4.91 -3.72 16.84
N GLU A 125 4.13 -2.89 16.14
CA GLU A 125 3.23 -1.90 16.75
C GLU A 125 1.99 -2.54 17.39
N SER A 126 1.78 -3.84 17.18
CA SER A 126 0.70 -4.60 17.79
C SER A 126 0.99 -4.94 19.25
N GLN A 127 -0.08 -5.01 20.05
CA GLN A 127 -0.02 -5.50 21.43
C GLN A 127 -0.31 -7.01 21.53
N LYS A 128 -0.65 -7.67 20.40
CA LYS A 128 -0.99 -9.09 20.41
C LYS A 128 0.29 -9.94 20.53
N PRO A 129 0.45 -10.74 21.60
CA PRO A 129 1.68 -11.48 21.83
C PRO A 129 1.84 -12.63 20.83
N LEU A 130 3.05 -12.76 20.29
CA LEU A 130 3.44 -13.88 19.46
C LEU A 130 3.91 -15.06 20.31
N SER A 131 3.94 -16.24 19.70
CA SER A 131 4.43 -17.48 20.33
C SER A 131 5.94 -17.40 20.61
N ILE A 132 6.70 -16.90 19.64
CA ILE A 132 8.15 -16.67 19.70
C ILE A 132 8.50 -15.35 19.01
N PRO A 133 9.65 -14.73 19.34
CA PRO A 133 10.20 -13.62 18.56
C PRO A 133 10.40 -14.03 17.10
N PRO A 134 9.91 -13.27 16.12
CA PRO A 134 10.08 -13.60 14.71
C PRO A 134 11.55 -13.50 14.29
N GLN A 135 11.91 -14.28 13.28
CA GLN A 135 13.23 -14.28 12.65
C GLN A 135 13.10 -13.75 11.22
N PRO A 136 13.31 -12.44 11.00
CA PRO A 136 13.13 -11.81 9.70
C PRO A 136 14.24 -12.18 8.73
N SER A 137 13.90 -12.19 7.44
CA SER A 137 14.87 -12.15 6.34
C SER A 137 14.75 -10.83 5.59
N TYR A 138 15.90 -10.24 5.21
CA TYR A 138 15.95 -8.92 4.61
C TYR A 138 16.55 -8.91 3.19
N PHE A 139 16.01 -8.06 2.33
CA PHE A 139 16.78 -7.48 1.21
C PHE A 139 16.92 -5.98 1.45
N MET A 140 18.13 -5.46 1.26
CA MET A 140 18.42 -4.03 1.44
C MET A 140 18.81 -3.42 0.10
N TYR A 141 18.28 -2.23 -0.16
CA TYR A 141 18.59 -1.47 -1.36
C TYR A 141 18.87 -0.01 -1.03
N VAL A 142 19.80 0.59 -1.76
CA VAL A 142 19.90 2.05 -1.87
C VAL A 142 18.93 2.49 -2.97
N PRO A 143 17.86 3.23 -2.64
CA PRO A 143 16.88 3.66 -3.62
C PRO A 143 17.35 4.91 -4.36
N ALA A 144 17.13 4.92 -5.67
CA ALA A 144 17.34 6.06 -6.55
C ALA A 144 16.17 6.22 -7.51
N LYS A 145 15.96 7.44 -8.02
CA LYS A 145 14.99 7.71 -9.08
C LYS A 145 15.66 8.49 -10.20
N LEU A 146 15.35 8.07 -11.42
CA LEU A 146 15.63 8.85 -12.62
C LEU A 146 14.31 9.46 -13.10
N TYR A 147 14.23 10.79 -13.04
CA TYR A 147 13.11 11.56 -13.56
C TYR A 147 13.37 11.96 -15.00
N TYR A 148 12.33 11.87 -15.81
CA TYR A 148 12.24 12.38 -17.17
C TYR A 148 11.38 13.63 -17.09
N ILE A 149 11.96 14.76 -17.48
CA ILE A 149 11.32 16.07 -17.46
C ILE A 149 11.11 16.46 -18.92
N PHE A 150 9.87 16.35 -19.38
CA PHE A 150 9.49 16.72 -20.73
C PHE A 150 9.41 18.24 -20.87
N LYS A 151 9.54 18.72 -22.11
CA LYS A 151 9.50 20.16 -22.43
C LYS A 151 8.25 20.88 -21.93
N ASP A 152 7.11 20.19 -21.88
CA ASP A 152 5.83 20.71 -21.37
C ASP A 152 5.76 20.79 -19.84
N GLY A 153 6.84 20.39 -19.15
CA GLY A 153 6.93 20.35 -17.69
C GLY A 153 6.42 19.05 -17.08
N SER A 154 5.82 18.15 -17.86
CA SER A 154 5.36 16.86 -17.35
C SER A 154 6.55 16.00 -16.90
N ARG A 155 6.32 15.17 -15.88
CA ARG A 155 7.36 14.35 -15.26
C ARG A 155 6.97 12.89 -15.22
N LYS A 156 7.91 12.01 -15.57
CA LYS A 156 7.84 10.56 -15.29
C LYS A 156 9.06 10.16 -14.49
N SER A 157 8.99 9.05 -13.77
CA SER A 157 10.16 8.55 -13.03
C SER A 157 10.28 7.04 -13.10
N THR A 158 11.52 6.55 -13.12
CA THR A 158 11.85 5.15 -12.92
C THR A 158 12.52 4.97 -11.57
N LEU A 159 12.01 4.04 -10.77
CA LEU A 159 12.64 3.63 -9.51
C LEU A 159 13.74 2.61 -9.79
N ILE A 160 14.91 2.86 -9.20
CA ILE A 160 16.11 2.03 -9.26
C ILE A 160 16.44 1.62 -7.82
N LEU A 161 16.51 0.32 -7.55
CA LEU A 161 16.83 -0.23 -6.24
C LEU A 161 18.16 -0.98 -6.35
N LEU A 162 19.26 -0.29 -6.06
CA LEU A 162 20.58 -0.92 -6.13
C LEU A 162 20.81 -1.74 -4.85
N PRO A 163 21.05 -3.06 -4.97
CA PRO A 163 21.17 -3.94 -3.81
C PRO A 163 22.42 -3.61 -3.00
N THR A 164 22.34 -3.81 -1.69
CA THR A 164 23.50 -3.79 -0.79
C THR A 164 23.46 -5.01 0.11
N SER A 165 24.64 -5.61 0.34
CA SER A 165 24.75 -6.88 1.06
C SER A 165 24.30 -6.75 2.53
N TYR A 166 23.62 -7.79 3.00
CA TYR A 166 23.32 -7.98 4.43
C TYR A 166 24.59 -8.17 5.28
N GLU A 167 25.70 -8.58 4.66
CA GLU A 167 26.99 -8.73 5.33
C GLU A 167 27.53 -7.41 5.90
N ASN A 168 26.97 -6.27 5.46
CA ASN A 168 27.29 -4.97 6.04
C ASN A 168 26.71 -4.78 7.45
N VAL A 169 25.80 -5.63 7.92
CA VAL A 169 25.28 -5.55 9.30
C VAL A 169 26.38 -5.97 10.27
N ILE A 170 26.83 -5.04 11.11
CA ILE A 170 27.92 -5.24 12.09
C ILE A 170 27.44 -6.12 13.23
N SER A 171 26.22 -5.89 13.71
CA SER A 171 25.65 -6.65 14.80
C SER A 171 24.12 -6.62 14.73
N GLN A 172 23.52 -7.65 15.30
CA GLN A 172 22.08 -7.83 15.38
C GLN A 172 21.75 -8.22 16.81
N THR A 173 20.89 -7.44 17.44
CA THR A 173 20.48 -7.65 18.83
C THR A 173 18.98 -7.93 18.85
N SER A 174 18.61 -9.18 19.17
CA SER A 174 17.22 -9.52 19.46
C SER A 174 16.90 -9.19 20.91
N THR A 175 15.75 -8.57 21.14
CA THR A 175 15.28 -8.24 22.49
C THR A 175 14.65 -9.44 23.20
N GLY A 176 14.38 -10.53 22.47
CA GLY A 176 13.58 -11.66 22.95
C GLY A 176 12.10 -11.33 23.14
N LYS A 177 11.66 -10.13 22.76
CA LYS A 177 10.27 -9.69 22.82
C LYS A 177 9.53 -10.00 21.52
N THR A 178 8.20 -9.93 21.58
CA THR A 178 7.29 -10.18 20.46
C THR A 178 6.47 -8.95 20.07
N ILE A 179 6.58 -7.89 20.86
CA ILE A 179 5.93 -6.59 20.69
C ILE A 179 7.00 -5.50 20.81
N ASP A 180 6.71 -4.33 20.28
CA ASP A 180 7.63 -3.20 20.21
C ASP A 180 8.92 -3.56 19.45
N GLU A 181 10.09 -3.17 19.96
CA GLU A 181 11.38 -3.51 19.38
C GLU A 181 11.65 -5.02 19.51
N ILE A 182 11.70 -5.71 18.37
CA ILE A 182 11.98 -7.14 18.30
C ILE A 182 13.47 -7.37 18.08
N GLU A 183 14.02 -6.67 17.10
CA GLU A 183 15.39 -6.87 16.65
C GLU A 183 15.95 -5.60 16.06
N THR A 184 17.16 -5.24 16.48
CA THR A 184 17.89 -4.09 15.95
C THR A 184 19.17 -4.54 15.28
N SER A 185 19.35 -4.12 14.02
CA SER A 185 20.55 -4.35 13.23
C SER A 185 21.35 -3.05 13.12
N VAL A 186 22.61 -3.11 13.53
CA VAL A 186 23.56 -1.98 13.49
C VAL A 186 24.36 -2.04 12.19
N LEU A 187 24.43 -0.92 11.51
CA LEU A 187 25.15 -0.70 10.25
C LEU A 187 26.40 0.16 10.50
N PRO A 188 27.41 0.09 9.61
CA PRO A 188 28.57 0.96 9.66
C PRO A 188 28.20 2.40 9.40
N LYS A 189 29.08 3.33 9.83
CA LYS A 189 28.93 4.78 9.64
C LYS A 189 28.75 5.19 8.19
N ASN A 190 29.18 4.37 7.24
CA ASN A 190 28.98 4.58 5.80
C ASN A 190 27.49 4.69 5.41
N PHE A 191 26.58 4.12 6.20
CA PHE A 191 25.13 4.23 5.99
C PHE A 191 24.51 5.49 6.60
N PHE A 192 25.33 6.42 7.09
CA PHE A 192 24.83 7.66 7.66
C PHE A 192 23.95 8.41 6.64
N GLY A 193 22.71 8.68 7.01
CA GLY A 193 21.73 9.29 6.12
C GLY A 193 20.72 10.10 6.91
N LYS A 194 20.53 11.36 6.53
CA LYS A 194 19.51 12.25 7.10
C LYS A 194 18.39 12.44 6.09
N LEU A 195 17.15 12.36 6.56
CA LEU A 195 15.98 12.63 5.74
C LEU A 195 15.87 14.15 5.54
N GLY A 196 16.07 14.59 4.31
CA GLY A 196 15.91 16.00 3.94
C GLY A 196 16.52 16.31 2.58
N ALA A 197 16.01 17.35 1.93
CA ALA A 197 16.47 17.78 0.60
C ALA A 197 17.98 18.10 0.55
N ARG A 198 18.57 18.53 1.68
CA ARG A 198 20.00 18.81 1.79
C ARG A 198 20.87 17.55 1.63
N ASP A 199 20.37 16.41 2.09
CA ASP A 199 21.07 15.13 2.08
C ASP A 199 20.63 14.23 0.91
N LEU A 200 19.71 14.71 0.08
CA LEU A 200 19.40 14.11 -1.22
C LEU A 200 20.54 14.39 -2.20
N ARG A 201 21.08 13.36 -2.84
CA ARG A 201 22.08 13.55 -3.91
C ARG A 201 21.33 13.66 -5.22
N GLN A 202 21.53 14.76 -5.95
CA GLN A 202 20.80 15.01 -7.18
C GLN A 202 21.62 15.70 -8.26
N LYS A 203 21.29 15.42 -9.52
CA LYS A 203 21.88 16.08 -10.70
C LYS A 203 20.89 16.12 -11.85
N ILE A 204 20.90 17.25 -12.57
CA ILE A 204 20.13 17.43 -13.79
C ILE A 204 21.04 17.26 -15.01
N TYR A 205 20.57 16.51 -16.00
CA TYR A 205 21.16 16.36 -17.32
C TYR A 205 20.27 17.06 -18.34
N GLY A 206 20.85 18.00 -19.10
CA GLY A 206 20.09 18.86 -20.02
C GLY A 206 19.47 20.08 -19.35
N LYS A 207 18.57 20.75 -20.07
CA LYS A 207 17.90 22.00 -19.68
C LYS A 207 16.38 21.82 -19.67
N PRO A 208 15.76 21.62 -18.50
CA PRO A 208 14.30 21.58 -18.36
C PRO A 208 13.60 22.76 -19.05
N GLY A 209 12.54 22.48 -19.80
CA GLY A 209 11.76 23.46 -20.56
C GLY A 209 12.43 23.97 -21.86
N SER A 210 13.71 23.71 -22.07
CA SER A 210 14.41 24.02 -23.33
C SER A 210 14.59 22.79 -24.21
N ASP A 211 15.12 21.71 -23.62
CA ASP A 211 15.31 20.44 -24.30
C ASP A 211 13.99 19.67 -24.39
N ASP A 212 13.84 18.79 -25.39
CA ASP A 212 12.64 17.96 -25.53
C ASP A 212 12.43 17.04 -24.32
N ILE A 213 13.55 16.51 -23.79
CA ILE A 213 13.61 15.74 -22.54
C ILE A 213 14.89 16.13 -21.80
N ALA A 214 14.74 16.55 -20.54
CA ALA A 214 15.82 16.64 -19.56
C ALA A 214 15.67 15.51 -18.53
N PHE A 215 16.74 15.18 -17.81
CA PHE A 215 16.73 14.12 -16.80
C PHE A 215 17.16 14.66 -15.45
N GLU A 216 16.60 14.12 -14.37
CA GLU A 216 17.05 14.39 -13.00
C GLU A 216 17.29 13.08 -12.27
N LEU A 217 18.53 12.81 -11.91
CA LEU A 217 18.90 11.70 -11.02
C LEU A 217 18.74 12.16 -9.57
N ARG A 218 18.11 11.33 -8.75
CA ARG A 218 18.03 11.47 -7.28
C ARG A 218 18.43 10.17 -6.60
N VAL A 219 19.33 10.23 -5.61
CA VAL A 219 19.68 9.11 -4.73
C VAL A 219 19.31 9.48 -3.30
N TYR A 220 18.49 8.63 -2.68
CA TYR A 220 17.89 8.92 -1.39
C TYR A 220 18.78 8.45 -0.22
N PRO A 221 18.91 9.25 0.85
CA PRO A 221 19.80 8.96 1.98
C PRO A 221 19.16 8.01 3.01
N PHE A 222 18.57 6.91 2.54
CA PHE A 222 17.97 5.86 3.37
C PHE A 222 17.98 4.53 2.64
N LEU A 223 17.61 3.45 3.34
CA LEU A 223 17.46 2.13 2.74
C LEU A 223 15.99 1.83 2.41
N ALA A 224 15.75 1.18 1.27
CA ALA A 224 14.51 0.43 1.07
C ALA A 224 14.77 -0.99 1.57
N ILE A 225 14.04 -1.41 2.61
CA ILE A 225 14.26 -2.70 3.27
C ILE A 225 13.03 -3.56 3.05
N PHE A 226 13.22 -4.64 2.29
CA PHE A 226 12.21 -5.68 2.17
C PHE A 226 12.38 -6.66 3.33
N THR A 227 11.26 -7.09 3.89
CA THR A 227 11.20 -7.98 5.04
C THR A 227 10.22 -9.11 4.78
N ASN A 228 10.68 -10.35 5.00
CA ASN A 228 9.84 -11.54 5.06
C ASN A 228 9.91 -12.13 6.47
N ILE A 229 8.77 -12.27 7.12
CA ILE A 229 8.65 -12.75 8.49
C ILE A 229 7.65 -13.89 8.56
N GLU A 230 8.01 -14.95 9.27
CA GLU A 230 7.09 -15.98 9.72
C GLU A 230 6.82 -15.81 11.22
N TYR A 231 5.56 -15.94 11.62
CA TYR A 231 5.14 -15.83 13.02
C TYR A 231 3.89 -16.67 13.32
N SER A 232 3.61 -16.88 14.60
CA SER A 232 2.31 -17.37 15.06
C SER A 232 1.90 -16.69 16.36
N TYR A 233 0.60 -16.60 16.62
CA TYR A 233 0.10 -16.01 17.85
C TYR A 233 0.16 -17.02 19.00
N LYS A 234 0.29 -16.50 20.23
CA LYS A 234 0.37 -17.34 21.44
C LYS A 234 -0.89 -18.18 21.69
N ASP A 235 -2.06 -17.69 21.28
CA ASP A 235 -3.36 -18.37 21.39
C ASP A 235 -3.58 -19.46 20.33
N ASN A 236 -2.82 -19.44 19.23
CA ASN A 236 -2.86 -20.45 18.19
C ASN A 236 -1.47 -20.71 17.58
N PRO A 237 -0.55 -21.32 18.34
CA PRO A 237 0.85 -21.45 17.94
C PRO A 237 1.06 -22.37 16.73
N SER A 238 0.11 -23.27 16.44
CA SER A 238 0.15 -24.18 15.29
C SER A 238 -0.12 -23.50 13.95
N LYS A 239 -0.75 -22.31 13.96
CA LYS A 239 -1.05 -21.57 12.73
C LYS A 239 0.09 -20.60 12.42
N ILE A 240 0.96 -21.01 11.50
CA ILE A 240 2.02 -20.14 10.97
C ILE A 240 1.42 -19.15 9.98
N MET A 241 1.81 -17.89 10.12
CA MET A 241 1.47 -16.78 9.25
C MET A 241 2.77 -16.23 8.65
N THR A 242 2.67 -15.69 7.44
CA THR A 242 3.79 -15.08 6.74
C THR A 242 3.41 -13.66 6.36
N GLU A 243 4.33 -12.73 6.57
CA GLU A 243 4.13 -11.32 6.23
C GLU A 243 5.34 -10.82 5.43
N LYS A 244 5.05 -10.28 4.25
CA LYS A 244 6.02 -9.78 3.27
C LYS A 244 5.73 -8.32 3.00
N PHE A 245 6.71 -7.46 3.19
CA PHE A 245 6.53 -6.02 3.02
C PHE A 245 7.84 -5.31 2.70
N LEU A 246 7.74 -4.15 2.04
CA LEU A 246 8.84 -3.23 1.82
C LEU A 246 8.60 -2.00 2.68
N THR A 247 9.64 -1.56 3.38
CA THR A 247 9.62 -0.35 4.19
C THR A 247 10.64 0.65 3.70
N THR A 248 10.22 1.90 3.68
CA THR A 248 11.09 3.08 3.62
C THR A 248 10.69 4.04 4.74
N PRO A 249 11.44 5.12 4.98
CA PRO A 249 11.01 6.15 5.91
C PRO A 249 9.70 6.84 5.54
N PHE A 250 9.23 6.71 4.29
CA PHE A 250 7.99 7.32 3.82
C PHE A 250 6.77 6.41 4.00
N GLY A 251 6.97 5.12 4.21
CA GLY A 251 5.85 4.20 4.41
C GLY A 251 6.22 2.74 4.27
N ARG A 252 5.21 1.92 4.50
CA ARG A 252 5.25 0.47 4.44
C ARG A 252 4.21 -0.01 3.44
N GLU A 253 4.62 -0.91 2.56
CA GLU A 253 3.71 -1.55 1.60
C GLU A 253 3.81 -3.06 1.73
N SER A 254 2.66 -3.74 1.82
CA SER A 254 2.64 -5.19 1.80
C SER A 254 2.87 -5.68 0.37
N LEU A 255 3.70 -6.71 0.21
CA LEU A 255 3.97 -7.33 -1.08
C LEU A 255 3.25 -8.68 -1.14
N PRO A 256 2.27 -8.84 -2.05
CA PRO A 256 1.73 -10.15 -2.36
C PRO A 256 2.79 -11.08 -2.96
N ASP A 257 2.51 -12.38 -3.01
CA ASP A 257 3.50 -13.40 -3.37
C ASP A 257 4.09 -13.23 -4.78
N ASP A 258 3.29 -12.82 -5.75
CA ASP A 258 3.73 -12.51 -7.11
C ASP A 258 4.73 -11.34 -7.14
N ARG A 259 4.45 -10.26 -6.40
CA ARG A 259 5.33 -9.09 -6.26
C ARG A 259 6.62 -9.42 -5.51
N TYR A 260 6.56 -10.35 -4.57
CA TYR A 260 7.76 -10.86 -3.92
C TYR A 260 8.66 -11.63 -4.90
N GLU A 261 8.09 -12.47 -5.77
CA GLU A 261 8.86 -13.12 -6.84
C GLU A 261 9.43 -12.11 -7.83
N ASP A 262 8.66 -11.08 -8.20
CA ASP A 262 9.14 -9.98 -9.04
C ASP A 262 10.35 -9.30 -8.41
N LEU A 263 10.32 -8.99 -7.10
CA LEU A 263 11.44 -8.35 -6.41
C LEU A 263 12.70 -9.23 -6.38
N LYS A 264 12.55 -10.53 -6.15
CA LYS A 264 13.68 -11.48 -6.22
C LYS A 264 14.27 -11.54 -7.63
N ASN A 265 13.42 -11.60 -8.64
CA ASN A 265 13.86 -11.61 -10.04
C ASN A 265 14.50 -10.28 -10.43
N TYR A 266 13.98 -9.15 -9.93
CA TYR A 266 14.57 -7.83 -10.10
C TYR A 266 15.95 -7.76 -9.48
N THR A 267 16.12 -8.31 -8.28
CA THR A 267 17.43 -8.33 -7.60
C THR A 267 18.44 -9.12 -8.41
N LYS A 268 18.07 -10.31 -8.90
CA LYS A 268 18.92 -11.09 -9.82
C LYS A 268 19.23 -10.35 -11.12
N ASN A 269 18.26 -9.61 -11.62
CA ASN A 269 18.37 -8.82 -12.84
C ASN A 269 19.39 -7.69 -12.70
N ILE A 270 19.25 -6.88 -11.64
CA ILE A 270 20.11 -5.73 -11.42
C ILE A 270 21.53 -6.17 -11.05
N SER A 271 21.67 -7.23 -10.27
CA SER A 271 22.96 -7.85 -9.94
C SER A 271 23.60 -8.63 -11.08
N HIS A 272 22.99 -8.69 -12.28
CA HIS A 272 23.66 -9.26 -13.45
C HIS A 272 24.98 -8.53 -13.74
N PHE A 273 24.98 -7.22 -13.58
CA PHE A 273 26.20 -6.42 -13.56
C PHE A 273 26.67 -6.28 -12.11
N PRO A 274 27.82 -6.88 -11.74
CA PRO A 274 28.29 -6.86 -10.35
C PRO A 274 28.49 -5.44 -9.80
N GLU A 275 28.79 -4.47 -10.65
CA GLU A 275 28.98 -3.06 -10.24
C GLU A 275 27.68 -2.38 -9.79
N ASN A 276 26.51 -2.99 -10.04
CA ASN A 276 25.24 -2.52 -9.50
C ASN A 276 25.04 -2.89 -8.03
N GLU A 277 25.85 -3.77 -7.45
CA GLU A 277 25.82 -4.03 -6.02
C GLU A 277 26.62 -2.95 -5.28
N MET A 278 25.95 -2.25 -4.37
CA MET A 278 26.54 -1.14 -3.62
C MET A 278 27.35 -1.69 -2.44
N VAL A 279 28.67 -1.66 -2.62
CA VAL A 279 29.67 -2.10 -1.65
C VAL A 279 30.27 -0.91 -0.91
N ILE A 280 30.67 -1.13 0.34
CA ILE A 280 31.35 -0.12 1.14
C ILE A 280 32.83 -0.05 0.73
N ASN A 281 33.31 1.14 0.40
CA ASN A 281 34.70 1.39 0.05
C ASN A 281 35.35 2.35 1.05
N GLY A 282 36.11 1.80 2.01
CA GLY A 282 36.75 2.59 3.07
C GLY A 282 35.72 3.40 3.87
N ASP A 283 35.96 4.70 4.03
CA ASP A 283 35.07 5.61 4.77
C ASP A 283 34.04 6.31 3.87
N GLU A 284 33.91 5.92 2.59
CA GLU A 284 32.95 6.55 1.67
C GLU A 284 31.51 6.25 2.09
N ASN A 285 30.68 7.29 2.13
CA ASN A 285 29.25 7.15 2.37
C ASN A 285 28.59 6.38 1.21
N ILE A 286 27.75 5.40 1.53
CA ILE A 286 27.15 4.52 0.52
C ILE A 286 26.28 5.30 -0.47
N TYR A 287 25.56 6.34 -0.02
CA TYR A 287 24.70 7.15 -0.88
C TYR A 287 25.52 8.03 -1.83
N ASP A 288 26.68 8.51 -1.39
CA ASP A 288 27.62 9.24 -2.25
C ASP A 288 28.26 8.31 -3.28
N HIS A 289 28.64 7.10 -2.86
CA HIS A 289 29.15 6.07 -3.75
C HIS A 289 28.12 5.71 -4.83
N THR A 290 26.89 5.42 -4.41
CA THR A 290 25.77 5.11 -5.31
C THR A 290 25.50 6.25 -6.28
N PHE A 291 25.51 7.50 -5.81
CA PHE A 291 25.30 8.66 -6.67
C PHE A 291 26.43 8.83 -7.70
N LYS A 292 27.69 8.70 -7.30
CA LYS A 292 28.83 8.76 -8.23
C LYS A 292 28.76 7.65 -9.28
N TYR A 293 28.39 6.44 -8.88
CA TYR A 293 28.19 5.31 -9.78
C TYR A 293 27.10 5.62 -10.82
N LEU A 294 25.89 5.93 -10.36
CA LEU A 294 24.77 6.25 -11.25
C LEU A 294 25.04 7.49 -12.10
N ASP A 295 25.71 8.51 -11.58
CA ASP A 295 26.06 9.69 -12.35
C ASP A 295 27.04 9.35 -13.48
N LYS A 296 28.05 8.53 -13.19
CA LYS A 296 28.98 8.05 -14.21
C LYS A 296 28.25 7.25 -15.29
N GLU A 297 27.37 6.33 -14.90
CA GLU A 297 26.58 5.53 -15.83
C GLU A 297 25.65 6.42 -16.67
N PHE A 298 24.85 7.30 -16.07
CA PHE A 298 23.92 8.14 -16.83
C PHE A 298 24.59 9.25 -17.64
N SER A 299 25.70 9.84 -17.15
CA SER A 299 26.50 10.77 -17.97
C SER A 299 26.98 10.08 -19.24
N ARG A 300 27.38 8.82 -19.15
CA ARG A 300 27.83 8.02 -20.29
C ARG A 300 26.66 7.57 -21.17
N LEU A 301 25.55 7.13 -20.58
CA LEU A 301 24.42 6.48 -21.24
C LEU A 301 23.32 7.44 -21.73
N LEU A 302 23.33 8.71 -21.30
CA LEU A 302 22.36 9.72 -21.74
C LEU A 302 22.98 10.80 -22.64
N LEU A 303 24.26 11.13 -22.46
CA LEU A 303 24.92 12.22 -23.23
C LEU A 303 25.58 11.73 -24.52
N ASN A 304 25.80 10.42 -24.67
CA ASN A 304 26.24 9.85 -25.94
C ASN A 304 25.01 9.50 -26.78
N SER A 305 25.04 9.85 -28.07
CA SER A 305 23.97 9.48 -29.01
C SER A 305 23.77 7.96 -28.97
N VAL A 306 22.54 7.48 -28.78
CA VAL A 306 22.14 6.06 -28.70
C VAL A 306 22.80 5.19 -29.80
N ASN A 307 23.07 5.79 -30.97
CA ASN A 307 23.72 5.16 -32.12
C ASN A 307 25.23 4.85 -31.93
N LYS A 308 25.84 5.22 -30.80
CA LYS A 308 27.25 4.95 -30.45
C LYS A 308 27.41 3.99 -29.27
N PHE A 309 26.32 3.50 -28.68
CA PHE A 309 26.41 2.54 -27.59
C PHE A 309 26.86 1.17 -28.07
N SER A 310 27.76 0.56 -27.31
CA SER A 310 27.99 -0.88 -27.40
C SER A 310 26.70 -1.62 -27.01
N GLU A 311 26.57 -2.89 -27.37
CA GLU A 311 25.43 -3.70 -26.93
C GLU A 311 25.39 -3.85 -25.41
N GLU A 312 26.56 -3.93 -24.75
CA GLU A 312 26.66 -3.97 -23.28
C GLU A 312 26.15 -2.66 -22.65
N ASP A 313 26.41 -1.50 -23.26
CA ASP A 313 25.95 -0.20 -22.76
C ASP A 313 24.43 -0.08 -22.82
N LYS A 314 23.84 -0.54 -23.93
CA LYS A 314 22.38 -0.61 -24.07
C LYS A 314 21.79 -1.52 -23.00
N GLN A 315 22.42 -2.68 -22.79
CA GLN A 315 22.02 -3.66 -21.80
C GLN A 315 22.10 -3.12 -20.36
N ARG A 316 23.19 -2.44 -19.97
CA ARG A 316 23.30 -1.77 -18.66
C ARG A 316 22.20 -0.74 -18.46
N LEU A 317 21.96 0.12 -19.45
CA LEU A 317 20.89 1.11 -19.37
C LEU A 317 19.54 0.43 -19.15
N LEU A 318 19.21 -0.60 -19.93
CA LEU A 318 17.96 -1.34 -19.82
C LEU A 318 17.77 -1.94 -18.42
N VAL A 319 18.81 -2.58 -17.86
CA VAL A 319 18.77 -3.15 -16.51
C VAL A 319 18.52 -2.07 -15.45
N LEU A 320 19.24 -0.95 -15.52
CA LEU A 320 19.03 0.18 -14.60
C LEU A 320 17.62 0.77 -14.70
N LEU A 321 17.01 0.71 -15.89
CA LEU A 321 15.65 1.14 -16.11
C LEU A 321 14.59 0.09 -15.70
N GLY A 322 15.00 -1.07 -15.20
CA GLY A 322 14.08 -2.13 -14.75
C GLY A 322 13.57 -3.05 -15.87
N VAL A 323 14.23 -3.05 -17.03
CA VAL A 323 13.96 -4.02 -18.09
C VAL A 323 14.62 -5.35 -17.72
N LYS A 324 13.88 -6.45 -17.89
CA LYS A 324 14.37 -7.79 -17.55
C LYS A 324 15.49 -8.19 -18.49
N TRP A 325 16.54 -8.76 -17.90
CA TRP A 325 17.70 -9.36 -18.51
C TRP A 325 17.27 -10.68 -19.13
N ASN A 326 16.70 -10.56 -20.32
CA ASN A 326 16.60 -11.63 -21.28
C ASN A 326 16.40 -10.97 -22.65
N VAL A 327 17.44 -10.29 -23.13
CA VAL A 327 17.47 -9.65 -24.45
C VAL A 327 17.42 -10.69 -25.59
N ASP A 328 17.33 -11.98 -25.26
CA ASP A 328 17.65 -13.04 -26.21
C ASP A 328 16.51 -13.71 -26.98
N ASP A 329 15.21 -13.52 -26.69
CA ASP A 329 14.15 -14.16 -27.53
C ASP A 329 12.93 -13.28 -27.88
N LEU A 330 12.47 -12.37 -27.02
CA LEU A 330 11.22 -11.60 -27.28
C LEU A 330 11.44 -10.26 -28.01
N THR A 331 12.68 -9.77 -28.02
CA THR A 331 13.08 -8.45 -28.52
C THR A 331 14.14 -8.49 -29.62
N LYS A 332 14.61 -9.68 -30.04
CA LYS A 332 15.51 -9.85 -31.20
C LYS A 332 14.93 -9.14 -32.43
N GLY A 333 15.63 -8.10 -32.91
CA GLY A 333 15.29 -7.36 -34.13
C GLY A 333 14.27 -6.22 -33.98
N LYS A 334 13.80 -5.88 -32.76
CA LYS A 334 12.94 -4.70 -32.55
C LYS A 334 13.79 -3.46 -32.23
N GLU A 335 13.57 -2.38 -32.96
CA GLU A 335 14.16 -1.07 -32.65
C GLU A 335 13.71 -0.60 -31.26
N PHE A 336 14.65 -0.04 -30.48
CA PHE A 336 14.38 0.46 -29.15
C PHE A 336 13.36 1.60 -29.24
N SER A 337 12.19 1.38 -28.63
CA SER A 337 11.19 2.42 -28.41
C SER A 337 11.03 2.60 -26.91
N PHE A 338 11.56 3.72 -26.43
CA PHE A 338 11.46 4.15 -25.04
C PHE A 338 10.01 4.13 -24.53
N GLU A 339 9.06 4.57 -25.36
CA GLU A 339 7.63 4.55 -25.03
C GLU A 339 7.07 3.13 -24.88
N ARG A 340 7.50 2.18 -25.73
CA ARG A 340 7.08 0.79 -25.63
C ARG A 340 7.68 0.09 -24.42
N SER A 341 8.95 0.34 -24.08
CA SER A 341 9.58 -0.28 -22.90
C SER A 341 8.85 0.09 -21.61
N LEU A 342 8.38 1.33 -21.48
CA LEU A 342 7.61 1.80 -20.32
C LEU A 342 6.22 1.13 -20.15
N SER A 343 5.76 0.39 -21.17
CA SER A 343 4.42 -0.22 -21.23
C SER A 343 4.40 -1.75 -21.24
N ASP A 344 5.56 -2.42 -21.18
CA ASP A 344 5.64 -3.87 -21.21
C ASP A 344 5.50 -4.47 -19.79
N ASP A 345 4.38 -5.14 -19.55
CA ASP A 345 4.04 -5.79 -18.28
C ASP A 345 5.00 -6.94 -17.91
N ASN A 346 5.85 -7.41 -18.84
CA ASN A 346 6.85 -8.45 -18.56
C ASN A 346 8.15 -7.92 -17.93
N ASN A 347 8.29 -6.59 -17.81
CA ASN A 347 9.44 -5.94 -17.19
C ASN A 347 9.16 -5.55 -15.74
N PHE A 348 10.22 -5.23 -14.99
CA PHE A 348 10.06 -4.76 -13.61
C PHE A 348 9.48 -3.34 -13.51
N HIS A 349 9.06 -2.73 -14.62
CA HIS A 349 8.31 -1.48 -14.62
C HIS A 349 7.03 -1.55 -13.79
N ALA A 350 6.32 -2.68 -13.79
CA ALA A 350 5.13 -2.86 -12.96
C ALA A 350 5.48 -2.82 -11.46
N LEU A 351 6.57 -3.47 -11.05
CA LEU A 351 7.09 -3.43 -9.68
C LEU A 351 7.62 -2.03 -9.33
N SER A 352 8.45 -1.43 -10.19
CA SER A 352 9.00 -0.09 -9.98
C SER A 352 7.90 0.97 -9.89
N ARG A 353 6.84 0.88 -10.71
CA ARG A 353 5.68 1.77 -10.64
C ARG A 353 4.87 1.54 -9.37
N TYR A 354 4.56 0.28 -9.05
CA TYR A 354 3.88 -0.10 -7.81
C TYR A 354 4.60 0.46 -6.58
N LEU A 355 5.92 0.28 -6.49
CA LEU A 355 6.71 0.75 -5.36
C LEU A 355 6.98 2.26 -5.37
N SER A 356 7.15 2.86 -6.55
CA SER A 356 7.33 4.31 -6.71
C SER A 356 6.12 5.10 -6.23
N ASP A 357 4.90 4.59 -6.47
CA ASP A 357 3.68 5.30 -6.08
C ASP A 357 3.33 5.09 -4.59
N LYS A 358 3.82 3.99 -3.99
CA LYS A 358 3.41 3.56 -2.65
C LYS A 358 4.43 3.82 -1.55
N VAL A 359 5.71 3.60 -1.82
CA VAL A 359 6.75 3.51 -0.78
C VAL A 359 7.83 4.57 -0.95
N ILE A 360 7.97 5.14 -2.14
CA ILE A 360 8.89 6.25 -2.39
C ILE A 360 8.11 7.28 -3.21
N SER A 361 7.09 7.90 -2.61
CA SER A 361 6.18 8.80 -3.33
C SER A 361 6.93 9.86 -4.13
N VAL A 362 6.39 10.20 -5.31
CA VAL A 362 6.87 11.28 -6.17
C VAL A 362 6.65 12.64 -5.51
N PHE A 363 5.65 12.77 -4.63
CA PHE A 363 5.41 13.98 -3.87
C PHE A 363 6.53 14.19 -2.86
N ASP A 364 7.36 15.19 -3.15
CA ASP A 364 8.26 15.75 -2.17
C ASP A 364 7.40 16.44 -1.11
N PRO A 365 7.41 16.01 0.17
CA PRO A 365 6.67 16.71 1.23
C PRO A 365 7.16 18.17 1.42
N LEU A 366 8.31 18.55 0.84
CA LEU A 366 8.80 19.93 0.79
C LEU A 366 8.32 20.69 -0.46
N TYR A 367 7.79 20.02 -1.49
CA TYR A 367 7.23 20.62 -2.70
C TYR A 367 6.00 19.83 -3.20
N PRO A 368 4.87 19.87 -2.46
CA PRO A 368 3.69 19.06 -2.76
C PRO A 368 2.94 19.50 -4.04
N ASP A 369 3.27 20.66 -4.62
CA ASP A 369 2.54 21.26 -5.74
C ASP A 369 3.32 21.25 -7.09
N TYR A 370 4.39 20.44 -7.21
CA TYR A 370 5.22 20.32 -8.42
C TYR A 370 5.21 18.94 -9.08
#